data_AF-A0A0F9RBC9-F1
#
_entry.id   AF-A0A0F9RBC9-F1
#
_cell.length_a   1.000
_cell.length_b   1.000
_cell.length_c   1.000
_cell.angle_alpha   90.00
_cell.angle_beta   90.00
_cell.angle_gamma   90.00
#
_symmetry.space_group_name_H-M   'P 1'
#
loop_
_entity.id
_entity.type
_entity.pdbx_description
1 polymer ?
#
loop_
_entity_poly.entity_id
_entity_poly.type
_entity_poly.pdbx_seq_one_letter_code
_entity_poly.pdbx_strand_id
1 'polypeptide(L)'
;MPKDITTLPPDKLLEEIPNTNETWFIENMTLFAGDHWMNAAGWVGPQLDKKDPGASQMMEDIKRAFVSKNVVREIVSRHVAGVLGNDPIWKVTSDMLENADPPEDPPEGGEPEEITPSPLEVEAEEIIRAWWDGSQGLVAGEEALSSPLTVIKSAIERALLTDRGPLRLFIPSKFLTEVSTEATDEKGAARETAVIETSEPGETLKKIFLLGPEADQATVGLDNNAMTQYGIYLIDADDPDTAEIEGVGHTGEIVFVDEDEMTHIRIIEADYDPKGEFDEIKIEMGGKLTMFEIQVPRLVSDSVRQLQKQLNMILTMMGRNVVQAGFLERILLNAQLPGVTQLNEVTGEEDFIPDDLELGPGATAFIQGVTYQDADGDEHIADPKVVYRNPVETKTFIESREEIYRQILEEAKQSHILTVGEANLSGKSRMESRFDYEASLEDTQHEVEQALTWVFETVLKMVGIFSGTPDMFNSLNVSVQTELNLGRPGPDEVKMVIDKVDAKLQSRRAGMSELGTKDVETEEAQIEKEQLKSTQDRFTSLASAIQETRGKFDAGNPDLDEEGDE
;
A
#
# COMPACT_ATOMS: atom_id res chain seq x y z
N MET A 1 11.10 -12.82 -35.01
CA MET A 1 11.55 -11.53 -35.59
C MET A 1 11.75 -10.58 -34.42
N PRO A 2 12.77 -9.71 -34.43
CA PRO A 2 12.92 -8.72 -33.38
C PRO A 2 11.64 -7.87 -33.30
N LYS A 3 11.15 -7.61 -32.08
CA LYS A 3 10.00 -6.74 -31.85
C LYS A 3 10.53 -5.31 -31.89
N ASP A 4 10.12 -4.53 -32.89
CA ASP A 4 10.42 -3.11 -32.94
C ASP A 4 9.32 -2.36 -32.17
N ILE A 5 9.60 -2.03 -30.91
CA ILE A 5 8.67 -1.33 -30.02
C ILE A 5 8.22 0.02 -30.60
N THR A 6 9.07 0.61 -31.44
CA THR A 6 8.82 1.90 -32.10
C THR A 6 7.82 1.77 -33.26
N THR A 7 7.27 0.60 -33.54
CA THR A 7 6.24 0.43 -34.59
C THR A 7 5.06 -0.41 -34.11
N LEU A 8 4.87 -0.51 -32.78
CA LEU A 8 3.75 -1.23 -32.19
C LEU A 8 2.41 -0.65 -32.67
N PRO A 9 1.53 -1.47 -33.26
CA PRO A 9 0.21 -1.02 -33.62
C PRO A 9 -0.70 -0.94 -32.37
N PRO A 10 -1.78 -0.13 -32.41
CA PRO A 10 -2.68 0.11 -31.29
C PRO A 10 -3.28 -1.15 -30.67
N ASP A 11 -3.61 -2.15 -31.49
CA ASP A 11 -4.19 -3.43 -31.08
C ASP A 11 -3.20 -4.32 -30.30
N LYS A 12 -1.91 -3.95 -30.30
CA LYS A 12 -0.84 -4.69 -29.61
C LYS A 12 -0.34 -4.02 -28.34
N LEU A 13 -0.75 -2.80 -28.04
CA LEU A 13 -0.31 -2.10 -26.82
C LEU A 13 -0.72 -2.86 -25.55
N LEU A 14 -1.97 -3.33 -25.49
CA LEU A 14 -2.47 -4.09 -24.35
C LEU A 14 -1.75 -5.44 -24.18
N GLU A 15 -1.32 -6.08 -25.27
CA GLU A 15 -0.58 -7.35 -25.23
C GLU A 15 0.83 -7.19 -24.63
N GLU A 16 1.38 -5.98 -24.64
CA GLU A 16 2.68 -5.70 -24.01
C GLU A 16 2.57 -5.42 -22.52
N ILE A 17 1.37 -5.15 -21.98
CA ILE A 17 1.17 -4.98 -20.54
C ILE A 17 1.01 -6.37 -19.89
N PRO A 18 1.92 -6.77 -18.98
CA PRO A 18 1.88 -8.10 -18.39
C PRO A 18 0.65 -8.34 -17.52
N ASN A 19 0.16 -9.58 -17.52
CA ASN A 19 -0.76 -10.13 -16.53
C ASN A 19 -2.16 -9.46 -16.43
N THR A 20 -2.55 -8.61 -17.38
CA THR A 20 -3.83 -7.86 -17.35
C THR A 20 -5.07 -8.75 -17.24
N ASN A 21 -5.05 -9.91 -17.89
CA ASN A 21 -6.19 -10.85 -17.93
C ASN A 21 -6.03 -12.06 -16.98
N GLU A 22 -5.00 -12.05 -16.13
CA GLU A 22 -4.75 -13.17 -15.23
C GLU A 22 -5.76 -13.19 -14.08
N THR A 23 -6.32 -14.37 -13.78
CA THR A 23 -7.37 -14.48 -12.74
C THR A 23 -6.87 -14.02 -11.37
N TRP A 24 -5.61 -14.33 -11.04
CA TRP A 24 -5.02 -13.92 -9.77
C TRP A 24 -4.90 -12.40 -9.63
N PHE A 25 -4.69 -11.68 -10.75
CA PHE A 25 -4.52 -10.24 -10.78
C PHE A 25 -5.84 -9.57 -10.37
N ILE A 26 -6.91 -9.96 -11.07
CA ILE A 26 -8.27 -9.50 -10.80
C ILE A 26 -8.68 -9.84 -9.36
N GLU A 27 -8.40 -11.06 -8.89
CA GLU A 27 -8.72 -11.47 -7.52
C GLU A 27 -8.00 -10.62 -6.46
N ASN A 28 -6.71 -10.34 -6.63
CA ASN A 28 -5.94 -9.53 -5.68
C ASN A 28 -6.50 -8.10 -5.59
N MET A 29 -6.72 -7.45 -6.73
CA MET A 29 -7.28 -6.11 -6.79
C MET A 29 -8.69 -6.05 -6.16
N THR A 30 -9.54 -7.03 -6.47
CA THR A 30 -10.92 -7.09 -5.97
C THR A 30 -10.98 -7.34 -4.45
N LEU A 31 -10.14 -8.25 -3.93
CA LEU A 31 -10.02 -8.50 -2.49
C LEU A 31 -9.53 -7.27 -1.73
N PHE A 32 -8.52 -6.58 -2.28
CA PHE A 32 -8.00 -5.34 -1.71
C PHE A 32 -9.05 -4.22 -1.69
N ALA A 33 -9.79 -4.04 -2.79
CA ALA A 33 -10.91 -3.10 -2.91
C ALA A 33 -12.06 -3.40 -1.93
N GLY A 34 -12.15 -4.64 -1.44
CA GLY A 34 -13.09 -5.04 -0.39
C GLY A 34 -14.32 -5.79 -0.90
N ASP A 35 -14.38 -6.11 -2.19
CA ASP A 35 -15.34 -7.10 -2.68
C ASP A 35 -14.78 -8.50 -2.45
N HIS A 36 -15.13 -9.08 -1.30
CA HIS A 36 -14.74 -10.44 -0.93
C HIS A 36 -15.70 -11.50 -1.49
N TRP A 37 -16.81 -11.10 -2.10
CA TRP A 37 -17.78 -12.03 -2.70
C TRP A 37 -17.36 -12.42 -4.11
N MET A 38 -16.85 -11.47 -4.90
CA MET A 38 -16.29 -11.69 -6.25
C MET A 38 -17.24 -12.50 -7.15
N ASN A 39 -18.51 -12.10 -7.22
CA ASN A 39 -19.54 -12.83 -7.96
C ASN A 39 -19.58 -14.33 -7.65
N ALA A 40 -19.49 -14.68 -6.37
CA ALA A 40 -19.43 -16.03 -5.79
C ALA A 40 -18.07 -16.74 -5.86
N ALA A 41 -17.07 -16.23 -6.57
CA ALA A 41 -15.73 -16.81 -6.60
C ALA A 41 -15.00 -16.73 -5.25
N GLY A 42 -15.43 -15.84 -4.36
CA GLY A 42 -14.93 -15.74 -2.98
C GLY A 42 -15.47 -16.82 -2.03
N TRP A 43 -16.50 -17.57 -2.42
CA TRP A 43 -17.12 -18.61 -1.58
C TRP A 43 -16.49 -19.98 -1.82
N VAL A 44 -15.84 -20.53 -0.78
CA VAL A 44 -15.19 -21.85 -0.80
C VAL A 44 -15.94 -22.92 0.00
N GLY A 45 -17.11 -22.59 0.54
CA GLY A 45 -17.95 -23.54 1.28
C GLY A 45 -18.78 -24.44 0.35
N PRO A 46 -19.66 -25.29 0.92
CA PRO A 46 -20.51 -26.18 0.14
C PRO A 46 -21.38 -25.42 -0.87
N GLN A 47 -21.54 -26.01 -2.06
CA GLN A 47 -22.37 -25.50 -3.16
C GLN A 47 -23.16 -26.67 -3.75
N LEU A 48 -24.36 -26.39 -4.26
CA LEU A 48 -25.10 -27.35 -5.08
C LEU A 48 -24.47 -27.46 -6.47
N ASP A 49 -24.74 -28.56 -7.18
CA ASP A 49 -24.41 -28.66 -8.60
C ASP A 49 -25.10 -27.52 -9.36
N LYS A 50 -24.41 -26.90 -10.33
CA LYS A 50 -24.95 -25.78 -11.12
C LYS A 50 -26.25 -26.12 -11.86
N LYS A 51 -26.53 -27.41 -12.08
CA LYS A 51 -27.75 -27.90 -12.73
C LYS A 51 -28.91 -28.08 -11.76
N ASP A 52 -28.67 -28.01 -10.45
CA ASP A 52 -29.73 -28.08 -9.46
C ASP A 52 -30.63 -26.83 -9.55
N PRO A 53 -31.97 -26.98 -9.64
CA PRO A 53 -32.88 -25.84 -9.72
C PRO A 53 -32.75 -24.85 -8.55
N GLY A 54 -32.28 -25.30 -7.38
CA GLY A 54 -32.07 -24.50 -6.19
C GLY A 54 -30.68 -23.84 -6.09
N ALA A 55 -29.75 -24.11 -7.02
CA ALA A 55 -28.37 -23.64 -6.93
C ALA A 55 -28.27 -22.11 -6.90
N SER A 56 -28.99 -21.41 -7.80
CA SER A 56 -28.98 -19.94 -7.85
C SER A 56 -29.55 -19.32 -6.57
N GLN A 57 -30.68 -19.84 -6.08
CA GLN A 57 -31.32 -19.34 -4.85
C GLN A 57 -30.41 -19.55 -3.63
N MET A 58 -29.77 -20.71 -3.52
CA MET A 58 -28.80 -20.98 -2.45
C MET A 58 -27.64 -19.98 -2.47
N MET A 59 -27.11 -19.64 -3.65
CA MET A 59 -26.01 -18.68 -3.76
C MET A 59 -26.44 -17.26 -3.42
N GLU A 60 -27.66 -16.85 -3.74
CA GLU A 60 -28.22 -15.57 -3.28
C GLU A 60 -28.39 -15.52 -1.76
N ASP A 61 -28.85 -16.61 -1.15
CA ASP A 61 -29.00 -16.71 0.30
C ASP A 61 -27.64 -16.75 1.01
N ILE A 62 -26.61 -17.31 0.38
CA ILE A 62 -25.22 -17.19 0.83
C ILE A 62 -24.75 -15.74 0.72
N LYS A 63 -24.92 -15.09 -0.43
CA LYS A 63 -24.52 -13.69 -0.64
C LYS A 63 -25.13 -12.77 0.40
N ARG A 64 -26.42 -12.93 0.73
CA ARG A 64 -27.12 -12.12 1.73
C ARG A 64 -26.55 -12.27 3.15
N ALA A 65 -26.02 -13.44 3.49
CA ALA A 65 -25.46 -13.75 4.79
C ALA A 65 -23.93 -13.69 4.83
N PHE A 66 -23.27 -13.34 3.73
CA PHE A 66 -21.82 -13.39 3.59
C PHE A 66 -21.16 -12.32 4.47
N VAL A 67 -20.18 -12.75 5.27
CA VAL A 67 -19.42 -11.88 6.16
C VAL A 67 -17.94 -12.04 5.85
N SER A 68 -17.24 -10.93 5.64
CA SER A 68 -15.81 -10.90 5.37
C SER A 68 -15.06 -9.99 6.34
N LYS A 69 -13.75 -10.22 6.45
CA LYS A 69 -12.79 -9.29 7.07
C LYS A 69 -11.70 -9.03 6.02
N ASN A 70 -11.45 -7.78 5.68
CA ASN A 70 -10.44 -7.43 4.67
C ASN A 70 -9.02 -7.46 5.25
N VAL A 71 -8.46 -8.67 5.41
CA VAL A 71 -7.09 -8.84 5.90
C VAL A 71 -6.07 -8.52 4.80
N VAL A 72 -6.42 -8.71 3.53
CA VAL A 72 -5.58 -8.32 2.38
C VAL A 72 -5.23 -6.83 2.42
N ARG A 73 -6.22 -5.94 2.58
CA ARG A 73 -5.95 -4.50 2.76
C ARG A 73 -5.14 -4.24 4.02
N GLU A 74 -5.44 -4.95 5.11
CA GLU A 74 -4.73 -4.81 6.38
C GLU A 74 -3.22 -5.05 6.23
N ILE A 75 -2.82 -6.15 5.56
CA ILE A 75 -1.39 -6.50 5.39
C ILE A 75 -0.68 -5.58 4.39
N VAL A 76 -1.34 -5.21 3.28
CA VAL A 76 -0.75 -4.33 2.26
C VAL A 76 -0.55 -2.92 2.83
N SER A 77 -1.59 -2.32 3.42
CA SER A 77 -1.48 -0.98 4.00
C SER A 77 -0.48 -0.93 5.16
N ARG A 78 -0.31 -2.02 5.91
CA ARG A 78 0.74 -2.11 6.94
C ARG A 78 2.13 -2.15 6.32
N HIS A 79 2.34 -2.93 5.27
CA HIS A 79 3.63 -3.01 4.56
C HIS A 79 4.02 -1.63 4.00
N VAL A 80 3.09 -0.95 3.35
CA VAL A 80 3.31 0.43 2.86
C VAL A 80 3.60 1.40 3.99
N ALA A 81 2.88 1.32 5.11
CA ALA A 81 3.20 2.11 6.30
C ALA A 81 4.54 1.72 6.96
N GLY A 82 5.03 0.51 6.71
CA GLY A 82 6.35 0.05 7.13
C GLY A 82 7.47 0.76 6.36
N VAL A 83 7.29 1.04 5.07
CA VAL A 83 8.30 1.71 4.24
C VAL A 83 8.13 3.24 4.23
N LEU A 84 6.91 3.73 4.01
CA LEU A 84 6.56 5.15 3.87
C LEU A 84 5.65 5.66 5.00
N GLY A 85 5.80 5.09 6.19
CA GLY A 85 5.15 5.61 7.41
C GLY A 85 5.78 6.89 7.92
N ASN A 86 7.07 7.07 7.66
CA ASN A 86 7.83 8.29 7.89
C ASN A 86 8.08 8.98 6.54
N ASP A 87 8.31 10.29 6.56
CA ASP A 87 8.64 11.03 5.36
C ASP A 87 10.06 10.65 4.88
N PRO A 88 10.27 10.49 3.56
CA PRO A 88 11.59 10.21 3.04
C PRO A 88 12.53 11.40 3.29
N ILE A 89 13.79 11.08 3.52
CA ILE A 89 14.87 12.06 3.64
C ILE A 89 15.61 12.06 2.32
N TRP A 90 15.87 13.24 1.75
CA TRP A 90 16.67 13.35 0.53
C TRP A 90 17.74 14.41 0.67
N LYS A 91 18.77 14.26 -0.15
CA LYS A 91 19.88 15.21 -0.27
C LYS A 91 20.23 15.40 -1.74
N VAL A 92 20.46 16.65 -2.14
CA VAL A 92 20.96 16.98 -3.48
C VAL A 92 22.46 17.23 -3.41
N THR A 93 23.22 16.60 -4.31
CA THR A 93 24.68 16.74 -4.37
C THR A 93 25.18 16.89 -5.79
N SER A 94 26.23 17.69 -6.00
CA SER A 94 26.92 17.80 -7.29
C SER A 94 27.93 16.66 -7.52
N ASP A 95 28.01 16.17 -8.77
CA ASP A 95 29.01 15.19 -9.26
C ASP A 95 30.47 15.54 -8.92
N MET A 96 30.78 16.84 -8.77
CA MET A 96 32.13 17.33 -8.49
C MET A 96 32.61 16.96 -7.08
N LEU A 97 31.71 16.70 -6.13
CA LEU A 97 32.04 16.41 -4.74
C LEU A 97 32.28 14.92 -4.46
N GLU A 98 31.68 14.02 -5.25
CA GLU A 98 31.81 12.57 -5.05
C GLU A 98 33.15 12.02 -5.56
N ASN A 99 33.78 12.69 -6.52
CA ASN A 99 35.06 12.30 -7.13
C ASN A 99 36.27 13.07 -6.58
N ALA A 100 36.11 13.85 -5.51
CA ALA A 100 37.25 14.49 -4.87
C ALA A 100 38.07 13.44 -4.13
N ASP A 101 39.28 13.16 -4.62
CA ASP A 101 40.25 12.31 -3.91
C ASP A 101 40.36 12.79 -2.45
N PRO A 102 40.26 11.89 -1.46
CA PRO A 102 40.49 12.29 -0.07
C PRO A 102 41.87 12.93 0.00
N PRO A 103 42.00 14.12 0.63
CA PRO A 103 43.27 14.82 0.66
C PRO A 103 44.37 13.88 1.19
N GLU A 104 45.47 13.75 0.43
CA GLU A 104 46.58 12.82 0.74
C GLU A 104 47.19 13.04 2.14
N ASP A 105 46.96 14.20 2.73
CA ASP A 105 47.27 14.52 4.12
C ASP A 105 46.01 15.04 4.84
N PRO A 106 45.41 14.31 5.80
CA PRO A 106 44.41 14.90 6.67
C PRO A 106 45.07 16.04 7.47
N PRO A 107 44.48 17.26 7.52
CA PRO A 107 45.06 18.34 8.31
C PRO A 107 45.23 17.89 9.76
N GLU A 108 46.48 17.90 10.25
CA GLU A 108 46.80 17.62 11.65
C GLU A 108 46.01 18.57 12.56
N GLY A 109 44.90 18.08 13.12
CA GLY A 109 44.13 18.75 14.17
C GLY A 109 43.07 19.77 13.72
N GLY A 110 42.64 19.76 12.46
CA GLY A 110 41.47 20.51 12.01
C GLY A 110 40.18 19.69 12.15
N GLU A 111 39.13 20.28 12.73
CA GLU A 111 37.76 19.74 12.58
C GLU A 111 37.44 19.61 11.08
N PRO A 112 36.72 18.57 10.64
CA PRO A 112 36.37 18.42 9.23
C PRO A 112 35.66 19.70 8.76
N GLU A 113 36.16 20.32 7.68
CA GLU A 113 35.50 21.48 7.08
C GLU A 113 34.06 21.10 6.71
N GLU A 114 33.11 21.81 7.30
CA GLU A 114 31.68 21.62 7.03
C GLU A 114 31.43 22.01 5.57
N ILE A 115 31.19 21.02 4.70
CA ILE A 115 30.94 21.24 3.28
C ILE A 115 29.60 21.98 3.15
N THR A 116 29.66 23.28 2.92
CA THR A 116 28.47 24.10 2.69
C THR A 116 27.88 23.80 1.31
N PRO A 117 26.56 23.55 1.20
CA PRO A 117 25.91 23.29 -0.08
C PRO A 117 26.05 24.50 -1.02
N SER A 118 26.23 24.21 -2.30
CA SER A 118 26.28 25.22 -3.36
C SER A 118 24.91 25.89 -3.55
N PRO A 119 24.84 27.14 -4.07
CA PRO A 119 23.57 27.81 -4.31
C PRO A 119 22.60 27.02 -5.21
N LEU A 120 23.14 26.25 -6.16
CA LEU A 120 22.35 25.43 -7.08
C LEU A 120 21.75 24.20 -6.38
N GLU A 121 22.49 23.58 -5.44
CA GLU A 121 21.97 22.49 -4.61
C GLU A 121 20.82 22.97 -3.72
N VAL A 122 20.97 24.16 -3.11
CA VAL A 122 19.90 24.78 -2.31
C VAL A 122 18.65 25.08 -3.15
N GLU A 123 18.83 25.65 -4.35
CA GLU A 123 17.73 25.92 -5.28
C GLU A 123 16.99 24.63 -5.70
N ALA A 124 17.74 23.57 -6.03
CA ALA A 124 17.16 22.28 -6.39
C ALA A 124 16.39 21.63 -5.22
N GLU A 125 16.92 21.71 -4.00
CA GLU A 125 16.22 21.22 -2.80
C GLU A 125 14.93 21.99 -2.53
N GLU A 126 14.92 23.31 -2.70
CA GLU A 126 13.73 24.13 -2.57
C GLU A 126 12.66 23.78 -3.62
N ILE A 127 13.07 23.53 -4.87
CA ILE A 127 12.17 23.10 -5.95
C ILE A 127 11.56 21.74 -5.63
N ILE A 128 12.36 20.73 -5.26
CA ILE A 128 11.88 19.40 -4.90
C ILE A 128 10.90 19.49 -3.73
N ARG A 129 11.26 20.21 -2.67
CA ARG A 129 10.42 20.38 -1.48
C ARG A 129 9.08 21.05 -1.82
N ALA A 130 9.11 22.13 -2.61
CA ALA A 130 7.90 22.84 -3.02
C ALA A 130 6.96 21.98 -3.89
N TRP A 131 7.50 21.08 -4.70
CA TRP A 131 6.72 20.13 -5.49
C TRP A 131 6.16 18.99 -4.65
N TRP A 132 6.99 18.42 -3.77
CA TRP A 132 6.65 17.33 -2.87
C TRP A 132 5.53 17.70 -1.90
N ASP A 133 5.57 18.92 -1.35
CA ASP A 133 4.55 19.44 -0.44
C ASP A 133 3.27 19.91 -1.17
N GLY A 134 3.27 19.88 -2.50
CA GLY A 134 2.18 20.34 -3.33
C GLY A 134 1.07 19.29 -3.56
N SER A 135 0.15 19.61 -4.48
CA SER A 135 -0.97 18.76 -4.91
C SER A 135 -0.82 18.33 -6.37
N GLN A 136 0.37 17.87 -6.74
CA GLN A 136 0.72 17.45 -8.11
C GLN A 136 0.54 15.94 -8.32
N GLY A 137 -0.01 15.21 -7.35
CA GLY A 137 -0.28 13.79 -7.45
C GLY A 137 -1.67 13.48 -8.01
N LEU A 138 -1.78 12.41 -8.81
CA LEU A 138 -3.03 11.83 -9.27
C LEU A 138 -2.98 10.30 -9.12
N VAL A 139 -3.96 9.72 -8.44
CA VAL A 139 -4.13 8.27 -8.32
C VAL A 139 -5.20 7.84 -9.33
N ALA A 140 -4.94 6.80 -10.12
CA ALA A 140 -5.93 6.27 -11.06
C ALA A 140 -7.27 5.96 -10.36
N GLY A 141 -8.38 6.31 -11.01
CA GLY A 141 -9.73 6.20 -10.45
C GLY A 141 -10.14 7.30 -9.46
N GLU A 142 -9.24 8.20 -9.06
CA GLU A 142 -9.57 9.34 -8.19
C GLU A 142 -9.75 10.64 -9.01
N GLU A 143 -10.81 11.40 -8.71
CA GLU A 143 -11.06 12.70 -9.37
C GLU A 143 -10.26 13.86 -8.77
N ALA A 144 -9.76 13.69 -7.54
CA ALA A 144 -9.08 14.74 -6.78
C ALA A 144 -7.56 14.61 -6.87
N LEU A 145 -6.89 15.75 -7.04
CA LEU A 145 -5.44 15.81 -6.90
C LEU A 145 -5.04 15.52 -5.45
N SER A 146 -3.98 14.74 -5.28
CA SER A 146 -3.38 14.35 -4.01
C SER A 146 -1.91 14.77 -3.94
N SER A 147 -1.23 14.46 -2.84
CA SER A 147 0.21 14.69 -2.76
C SER A 147 0.98 13.63 -3.58
N PRO A 148 2.17 13.95 -4.10
CA PRO A 148 3.05 12.95 -4.73
C PRO A 148 3.30 11.72 -3.85
N LEU A 149 3.43 11.90 -2.52
CA LEU A 149 3.55 10.79 -1.58
C LEU A 149 2.36 9.82 -1.63
N THR A 150 1.15 10.34 -1.81
CA THR A 150 -0.07 9.50 -1.89
C THR A 150 -0.03 8.63 -3.14
N VAL A 151 0.43 9.20 -4.25
CA VAL A 151 0.60 8.48 -5.52
C VAL A 151 1.62 7.37 -5.40
N ILE A 152 2.78 7.64 -4.79
CA ILE A 152 3.82 6.64 -4.58
C ILE A 152 3.33 5.53 -3.65
N LYS A 153 2.62 5.87 -2.57
CA LYS A 153 1.97 4.87 -1.71
C LYS A 153 1.04 3.96 -2.50
N SER A 154 0.17 4.54 -3.34
CA SER A 154 -0.74 3.77 -4.18
C SER A 154 0.00 2.88 -5.19
N ALA A 155 1.09 3.36 -5.80
CA ALA A 155 1.92 2.56 -6.69
C ALA A 155 2.57 1.36 -5.96
N ILE A 156 3.04 1.54 -4.73
CA ILE A 156 3.55 0.42 -3.91
C ILE A 156 2.43 -0.55 -3.55
N GLU A 157 1.25 -0.06 -3.17
CA GLU A 157 0.09 -0.93 -2.89
C GLU A 157 -0.21 -1.81 -4.11
N ARG A 158 -0.21 -1.23 -5.32
CA ARG A 158 -0.36 -1.99 -6.57
C ARG A 158 0.78 -2.98 -6.76
N ALA A 159 2.03 -2.56 -6.59
CA ALA A 159 3.18 -3.44 -6.75
C ALA A 159 3.14 -4.65 -5.79
N LEU A 160 2.67 -4.47 -4.56
CA LEU A 160 2.49 -5.57 -3.60
C LEU A 160 1.32 -6.51 -3.98
N LEU A 161 0.36 -6.03 -4.76
CA LEU A 161 -0.78 -6.83 -5.26
C LEU A 161 -0.45 -7.53 -6.57
N THR A 162 0.31 -6.88 -7.45
CA THR A 162 0.47 -7.31 -8.84
C THR A 162 1.85 -7.86 -9.11
N ASP A 163 2.90 -7.26 -8.52
CA ASP A 163 4.34 -7.29 -8.88
C ASP A 163 4.85 -5.96 -9.46
N ARG A 164 3.94 -5.07 -9.89
CA ARG A 164 4.27 -3.83 -10.61
C ARG A 164 3.47 -2.63 -10.12
N GLY A 165 4.16 -1.53 -9.85
CA GLY A 165 3.60 -0.24 -9.46
C GLY A 165 4.05 0.85 -10.42
N PRO A 166 3.34 1.08 -11.53
CA PRO A 166 3.75 2.08 -12.51
C PRO A 166 3.59 3.51 -11.95
N LEU A 167 4.48 4.38 -12.38
CA LEU A 167 4.51 5.82 -12.14
C LEU A 167 4.74 6.53 -13.47
N ARG A 168 4.04 7.64 -13.69
CA ARG A 168 4.17 8.45 -14.90
C ARG A 168 4.22 9.93 -14.56
N LEU A 169 5.30 10.61 -14.97
CA LEU A 169 5.42 12.06 -14.93
C LEU A 169 4.92 12.64 -16.24
N PHE A 170 4.06 13.66 -16.16
CA PHE A 170 3.47 14.25 -17.36
C PHE A 170 3.09 15.71 -17.15
N ILE A 171 2.84 16.38 -18.28
CA ILE A 171 2.27 17.72 -18.33
C ILE A 171 0.88 17.63 -18.96
N PRO A 172 -0.18 18.00 -18.23
CA PRO A 172 -1.53 18.01 -18.79
C PRO A 172 -1.64 18.85 -20.06
N SER A 173 -2.44 18.37 -21.02
CA SER A 173 -2.63 19.02 -22.33
C SER A 173 -3.03 20.49 -22.25
N LYS A 174 -3.78 20.90 -21.23
CA LYS A 174 -4.16 22.31 -20.99
C LYS A 174 -2.98 23.26 -20.79
N PHE A 175 -1.81 22.76 -20.43
CA PHE A 175 -0.57 23.53 -20.25
C PHE A 175 0.33 23.47 -21.47
N LEU A 176 -0.01 22.64 -22.46
CA LEU A 176 0.62 22.63 -23.75
C LEU A 176 -0.02 23.77 -24.55
N THR A 177 0.80 24.70 -25.03
CA THR A 177 0.37 25.66 -26.03
C THR A 177 0.53 25.02 -27.40
N GLU A 178 -0.53 25.04 -28.21
CA GLU A 178 -0.34 24.99 -29.66
C GLU A 178 0.45 26.24 -30.06
N VAL A 179 1.54 26.08 -30.82
CA VAL A 179 1.89 26.91 -31.99
C VAL A 179 3.37 26.76 -32.30
N SER A 180 3.66 26.17 -33.47
CA SER A 180 4.57 26.71 -34.48
C SER A 180 4.47 25.86 -35.76
N THR A 181 3.88 26.41 -36.81
CA THR A 181 3.95 25.87 -38.19
C THR A 181 5.28 26.24 -38.85
N GLU A 182 6.42 26.06 -38.18
CA GLU A 182 7.72 26.47 -38.75
C GLU A 182 8.49 25.33 -39.44
N ALA A 183 8.11 24.08 -39.20
CA ALA A 183 8.67 22.92 -39.92
C ALA A 183 7.60 22.30 -40.83
N THR A 184 7.59 22.73 -42.10
CA THR A 184 7.09 21.87 -43.17
C THR A 184 8.12 20.77 -43.40
N ASP A 185 7.67 19.52 -43.40
CA ASP A 185 8.45 18.41 -43.94
C ASP A 185 8.77 18.64 -45.44
N GLU A 186 9.61 17.78 -46.05
CA GLU A 186 9.95 17.87 -47.48
C GLU A 186 8.71 17.79 -48.42
N LYS A 187 7.52 17.51 -47.89
CA LYS A 187 6.24 17.39 -48.62
C LYS A 187 5.24 18.50 -48.32
N GLY A 188 5.55 19.45 -47.43
CA GLY A 188 4.69 20.61 -47.13
C GLY A 188 3.57 20.37 -46.12
N ALA A 189 3.62 19.30 -45.32
CA ALA A 189 2.73 19.09 -44.19
C ALA A 189 3.22 19.89 -42.98
N ALA A 190 2.34 20.70 -42.39
CA ALA A 190 2.61 21.41 -41.15
C ALA A 190 2.58 20.41 -39.99
N ARG A 191 3.66 20.33 -39.21
CA ARG A 191 3.67 19.57 -37.95
C ARG A 191 3.31 20.51 -36.81
N GLU A 192 2.30 20.16 -36.04
CA GLU A 192 1.98 20.82 -34.78
C GLU A 192 2.94 20.30 -33.72
N THR A 193 3.92 21.11 -33.34
CA THR A 193 4.77 20.78 -32.18
C THR A 193 4.12 21.45 -30.97
N ALA A 194 3.72 20.65 -29.99
CA ALA A 194 3.28 21.18 -28.69
C ALA A 194 4.48 21.85 -28.02
N VAL A 195 4.40 23.17 -27.82
CA VAL A 195 5.41 23.95 -27.10
C VAL A 195 4.82 24.29 -25.75
N ILE A 196 5.57 24.12 -24.67
CA ILE A 196 5.20 24.67 -23.37
C ILE A 196 5.77 26.09 -23.32
N GLU A 197 4.92 27.09 -23.05
CA GLU A 197 5.40 28.44 -22.78
C GLU A 197 6.45 28.40 -21.67
N THR A 198 7.68 28.80 -22.02
CA THR A 198 8.79 28.88 -21.08
C THR A 198 8.47 29.85 -19.97
N SER A 199 8.52 29.38 -18.73
CA SER A 199 8.19 30.15 -17.52
C SER A 199 9.30 30.03 -16.47
N GLU A 200 9.25 30.89 -15.45
CA GLU A 200 10.15 30.77 -14.30
C GLU A 200 10.02 29.38 -13.65
N PRO A 201 11.10 28.81 -13.06
CA PRO A 201 11.11 27.45 -12.50
C PRO A 201 9.93 27.12 -11.59
N GLY A 202 9.55 28.06 -10.71
CA GLY A 202 8.42 27.88 -9.79
C GLY A 202 7.04 27.84 -10.45
N GLU A 203 6.87 28.43 -11.63
CA GLU A 203 5.62 28.30 -12.42
C GLU A 203 5.61 27.02 -13.22
N THR A 204 6.75 26.63 -13.79
CA THR A 204 6.95 25.36 -14.48
C THR A 204 6.65 24.17 -13.57
N LEU A 205 7.09 24.25 -12.30
CA LEU A 205 6.86 23.22 -11.28
C LEU A 205 5.38 22.87 -11.06
N LYS A 206 4.48 23.86 -11.24
CA LYS A 206 3.02 23.68 -11.07
C LYS A 206 2.36 22.97 -12.25
N LYS A 207 3.10 22.78 -13.35
CA LYS A 207 2.63 22.13 -14.58
C LYS A 207 3.02 20.64 -14.64
N ILE A 208 3.91 20.17 -13.76
CA ILE A 208 4.43 18.79 -13.74
C ILE A 208 3.65 17.95 -12.73
N PHE A 209 3.02 16.87 -13.19
CA PHE A 209 2.18 16.00 -12.38
C PHE A 209 2.73 14.57 -12.34
N LEU A 210 2.54 13.91 -11.20
CA LEU A 210 2.83 12.49 -11.01
C LEU A 210 1.51 11.72 -11.01
N LEU A 211 1.34 10.83 -11.98
CA LEU A 211 0.26 9.86 -12.05
C LEU A 211 0.77 8.51 -11.53
N GLY A 212 -0.07 7.83 -10.75
CA GLY A 212 0.07 6.41 -10.46
C GLY A 212 -1.03 5.66 -11.20
N PRO A 213 -0.78 5.16 -12.42
CA PRO A 213 -1.73 4.36 -13.18
C PRO A 213 -2.08 3.05 -12.47
N GLU A 214 -3.15 2.40 -12.90
CA GLU A 214 -3.36 0.99 -12.58
C GLU A 214 -2.30 0.11 -13.27
N ALA A 215 -2.01 -1.06 -12.69
CA ALA A 215 -0.96 -1.95 -13.19
C ALA A 215 -1.30 -2.59 -14.55
N ASP A 216 -2.57 -2.58 -14.94
CA ASP A 216 -3.07 -2.99 -16.25
C ASP A 216 -3.15 -1.83 -17.27
N GLN A 217 -2.93 -0.60 -16.82
CA GLN A 217 -2.91 0.60 -17.67
C GLN A 217 -1.50 0.99 -18.12
N ALA A 218 -0.46 0.60 -17.37
CA ALA A 218 0.91 0.99 -17.67
C ALA A 218 1.94 -0.10 -17.38
N THR A 219 3.07 -0.02 -18.09
CA THR A 219 4.26 -0.82 -17.78
C THR A 219 5.54 -0.13 -18.25
N VAL A 220 6.67 -0.47 -17.63
CA VAL A 220 8.01 -0.20 -18.16
C VAL A 220 8.66 -1.53 -18.53
N GLY A 221 8.83 -1.75 -19.84
CA GLY A 221 9.43 -2.96 -20.38
C GLY A 221 10.91 -2.78 -20.73
N LEU A 222 11.58 -3.90 -20.99
CA LEU A 222 12.94 -3.96 -21.53
C LEU A 222 12.89 -4.57 -22.93
N ASP A 223 13.37 -3.83 -23.94
CA ASP A 223 13.63 -4.44 -25.24
C ASP A 223 14.89 -5.30 -25.12
N ASN A 224 14.71 -6.62 -25.08
CA ASN A 224 15.81 -7.58 -24.98
C ASN A 224 16.83 -7.51 -26.13
N ASN A 225 16.49 -6.86 -27.25
CA ASN A 225 17.42 -6.72 -28.38
C ASN A 225 18.30 -5.48 -28.23
N ALA A 226 17.68 -4.33 -27.98
CA ALA A 226 18.38 -3.06 -27.78
C ALA A 226 18.99 -2.93 -26.37
N MET A 227 18.52 -3.75 -25.43
CA MET A 227 18.78 -3.61 -23.99
C MET A 227 18.42 -2.22 -23.46
N THR A 228 17.37 -1.62 -24.04
CA THR A 228 16.83 -0.31 -23.66
C THR A 228 15.46 -0.44 -23.04
N GLN A 229 15.15 0.41 -22.07
CA GLN A 229 13.83 0.45 -21.45
C GLN A 229 12.86 1.26 -22.32
N TYR A 230 11.58 0.90 -22.25
CA TYR A 230 10.49 1.65 -22.85
C TYR A 230 9.29 1.67 -21.88
N GLY A 231 8.52 2.75 -21.90
CA GLY A 231 7.27 2.89 -21.17
C GLY A 231 6.07 2.74 -22.11
N ILE A 232 5.00 2.12 -21.63
CA ILE A 232 3.69 2.09 -22.29
C ILE A 232 2.64 2.54 -21.28
N TYR A 233 1.76 3.46 -21.68
CA TYR A 233 0.60 3.89 -20.91
C TYR A 233 -0.64 3.91 -21.81
N LEU A 234 -1.73 3.26 -21.38
CA LEU A 234 -3.01 3.27 -22.07
C LEU A 234 -3.85 4.46 -21.60
N ILE A 235 -4.28 5.30 -22.53
CA ILE A 235 -5.04 6.53 -22.23
C ILE A 235 -6.52 6.22 -22.02
N ASP A 236 -7.08 5.33 -22.85
CA ASP A 236 -8.53 5.05 -22.89
C ASP A 236 -8.93 3.85 -22.01
N ALA A 237 -8.05 3.36 -21.14
CA ALA A 237 -8.31 2.14 -20.36
C ALA A 237 -9.51 2.25 -19.42
N ASP A 238 -9.94 3.47 -19.07
CA ASP A 238 -11.11 3.73 -18.22
C ASP A 238 -12.44 3.85 -18.98
N ASP A 239 -12.45 3.77 -20.32
CA ASP A 239 -13.68 3.83 -21.11
C ASP A 239 -14.28 2.41 -21.29
N PRO A 240 -15.37 2.05 -20.58
CA PRO A 240 -15.99 0.73 -20.67
C PRO A 240 -16.52 0.41 -22.07
N ASP A 241 -16.81 1.43 -22.90
CA ASP A 241 -17.26 1.22 -24.27
C ASP A 241 -16.11 0.80 -25.22
N THR A 242 -14.84 1.06 -24.85
CA THR A 242 -13.66 0.65 -25.64
C THR A 242 -13.08 -0.69 -25.19
N ALA A 243 -13.25 -1.07 -23.91
CA ALA A 243 -12.72 -2.32 -23.35
C ALA A 243 -13.43 -3.60 -23.84
N GLU A 244 -14.67 -3.51 -24.32
CA GLU A 244 -15.49 -4.68 -24.71
C GLU A 244 -15.53 -4.96 -26.22
N ILE A 245 -14.90 -4.13 -27.06
CA ILE A 245 -15.00 -4.29 -28.52
C ILE A 245 -13.73 -4.96 -29.08
N GLU A 246 -13.82 -6.27 -29.37
CA GLU A 246 -12.80 -6.98 -30.15
C GLU A 246 -12.52 -6.24 -31.47
N GLY A 247 -11.28 -5.75 -31.64
CA GLY A 247 -10.80 -5.12 -32.88
C GLY A 247 -10.81 -3.59 -32.90
N VAL A 248 -11.14 -2.91 -31.81
CA VAL A 248 -10.88 -1.47 -31.63
C VAL A 248 -9.50 -1.30 -30.99
N GLY A 249 -8.62 -0.53 -31.62
CA GLY A 249 -7.29 -0.24 -31.05
C GLY A 249 -7.39 0.57 -29.76
N HIS A 250 -6.40 0.47 -28.88
CA HIS A 250 -6.31 1.36 -27.72
C HIS A 250 -5.51 2.62 -28.09
N THR A 251 -5.94 3.78 -27.62
CA THR A 251 -5.07 4.95 -27.60
C THR A 251 -4.04 4.77 -26.49
N GLY A 252 -2.76 4.97 -26.80
CA GLY A 252 -1.70 4.83 -25.81
C GLY A 252 -0.49 5.71 -26.09
N GLU A 253 0.30 5.92 -25.04
CA GLU A 253 1.58 6.60 -25.05
C GLU A 253 2.70 5.58 -24.99
N ILE A 254 3.66 5.69 -25.90
CA ILE A 254 4.94 4.97 -25.84
C ILE A 254 6.04 5.98 -25.53
N VAL A 255 6.86 5.66 -24.53
CA VAL A 255 8.04 6.43 -24.16
C VAL A 255 9.30 5.58 -24.38
N PHE A 256 10.29 6.09 -25.11
CA PHE A 256 11.56 5.38 -25.33
C PHE A 256 12.73 6.36 -25.47
N VAL A 257 13.95 5.83 -25.35
CA VAL A 257 15.19 6.61 -25.48
C VAL A 257 15.93 6.18 -26.74
N ASP A 258 16.43 7.14 -27.52
CA ASP A 258 17.23 6.86 -28.73
C ASP A 258 18.75 6.81 -28.45
N GLU A 259 19.55 6.63 -29.51
CA GLU A 259 21.01 6.58 -29.42
C GLU A 259 21.66 7.90 -28.99
N ASP A 260 20.95 9.03 -29.16
CA ASP A 260 21.39 10.38 -28.79
C ASP A 260 20.92 10.77 -27.36
N GLU A 261 20.42 9.80 -26.58
CA GLU A 261 19.87 9.99 -25.23
C GLU A 261 18.63 10.90 -25.16
N MET A 262 17.97 11.12 -26.30
CA MET A 262 16.72 11.86 -26.38
C MET A 262 15.56 10.95 -25.98
N THR A 263 14.64 11.49 -25.19
CA THR A 263 13.42 10.80 -24.80
C THR A 263 12.31 11.16 -25.77
N HIS A 264 11.75 10.14 -26.39
CA HIS A 264 10.65 10.21 -27.33
C HIS A 264 9.37 9.86 -26.60
N ILE A 265 8.38 10.74 -26.67
CA ILE A 265 7.01 10.49 -26.21
C ILE A 265 6.15 10.47 -27.46
N ARG A 266 5.51 9.33 -27.72
CA ARG A 266 4.68 9.12 -28.90
C ARG A 266 3.28 8.73 -28.49
N ILE A 267 2.29 9.43 -29.03
CA ILE A 267 0.88 9.08 -28.86
C ILE A 267 0.44 8.24 -30.07
N ILE A 268 -0.23 7.13 -29.81
CA ILE A 268 -0.77 6.20 -30.79
C ILE A 268 -2.29 6.22 -30.62
N GLU A 269 -3.02 6.60 -31.66
CA GLU A 269 -4.49 6.65 -31.67
C GLU A 269 -5.12 5.30 -32.06
N ALA A 270 -6.35 5.03 -31.59
CA ALA A 270 -7.05 3.77 -31.82
C ALA A 270 -7.29 3.40 -33.32
N ASP A 271 -7.48 4.38 -34.19
CA ASP A 271 -7.76 4.24 -35.63
C ASP A 271 -6.52 4.40 -36.53
N TYR A 272 -5.35 4.30 -35.92
CA TYR A 272 -4.05 4.56 -36.53
C TYR A 272 -3.67 3.63 -37.70
N ASP A 273 -3.08 4.22 -38.76
CA ASP A 273 -2.40 3.51 -39.86
C ASP A 273 -0.89 3.35 -39.54
N PRO A 274 -0.35 2.12 -39.42
CA PRO A 274 1.08 1.85 -39.18
C PRO A 274 2.07 2.43 -40.19
N LYS A 275 1.58 3.05 -41.28
CA LYS A 275 2.39 3.73 -42.29
C LYS A 275 2.28 5.27 -42.26
N GLY A 276 1.47 5.82 -41.34
CA GLY A 276 1.28 7.25 -41.14
C GLY A 276 2.45 7.94 -40.44
N GLU A 277 2.44 9.28 -40.44
CA GLU A 277 3.34 10.06 -39.57
C GLU A 277 2.87 10.00 -38.12
N PHE A 278 3.83 10.06 -37.18
CA PHE A 278 3.58 9.99 -35.75
C PHE A 278 3.62 11.38 -35.13
N ASP A 279 2.70 11.65 -34.21
CA ASP A 279 2.86 12.75 -33.27
C ASP A 279 3.85 12.33 -32.19
N GLU A 280 5.05 12.90 -32.29
CA GLU A 280 6.20 12.53 -31.49
C GLU A 280 6.84 13.78 -30.90
N ILE A 281 6.94 13.80 -29.57
CA ILE A 281 7.62 14.84 -28.82
C ILE A 281 9.01 14.33 -28.45
N LYS A 282 10.04 15.10 -28.76
CA LYS A 282 11.43 14.80 -28.40
C LYS A 282 11.89 15.73 -27.30
N ILE A 283 12.40 15.14 -26.21
CA ILE A 283 12.79 15.87 -25.01
C ILE A 283 14.18 15.39 -24.56
N GLU A 284 15.09 16.32 -24.27
CA GLU A 284 16.43 16.02 -23.79
C GLU A 284 16.41 15.70 -22.29
N MET A 285 15.95 14.50 -21.92
CA MET A 285 15.89 14.03 -20.53
C MET A 285 17.20 13.37 -20.07
N GLY A 286 18.25 13.42 -20.88
CA GLY A 286 19.54 12.73 -20.65
C GLY A 286 19.33 11.25 -20.35
N GLY A 287 18.70 10.55 -21.29
CA GLY A 287 18.50 9.11 -21.25
C GLY A 287 17.43 8.57 -20.29
N LYS A 288 16.59 9.44 -19.69
CA LYS A 288 15.56 9.04 -18.72
C LYS A 288 14.16 9.01 -19.31
N LEU A 289 13.43 7.93 -19.09
CA LEU A 289 12.00 7.85 -19.38
C LEU A 289 11.20 8.75 -18.42
N THR A 290 10.05 9.24 -18.89
CA THR A 290 9.01 9.89 -18.06
C THR A 290 8.11 8.88 -17.33
N MET A 291 8.47 7.60 -17.37
CA MET A 291 7.80 6.51 -16.68
C MET A 291 8.78 5.68 -15.86
N PHE A 292 8.32 5.17 -14.73
CA PHE A 292 9.06 4.24 -13.87
C PHE A 292 8.12 3.15 -13.38
N GLU A 293 8.62 1.96 -13.09
CA GLU A 293 7.81 0.86 -12.56
C GLU A 293 8.49 0.33 -11.31
N ILE A 294 7.82 0.47 -10.16
CA ILE A 294 8.25 -0.17 -8.91
C ILE A 294 8.03 -1.68 -9.07
N GLN A 295 9.09 -2.48 -8.91
CA GLN A 295 9.02 -3.92 -9.07
C GLN A 295 9.34 -4.62 -7.76
N VAL A 296 8.31 -5.10 -7.05
CA VAL A 296 8.47 -5.82 -5.78
C VAL A 296 7.79 -7.18 -5.83
N PRO A 297 8.28 -8.18 -5.07
CA PRO A 297 7.57 -9.43 -4.93
C PRO A 297 6.16 -9.20 -4.39
N ARG A 298 5.17 -9.76 -5.08
CA ARG A 298 3.78 -9.73 -4.67
C ARG A 298 3.60 -10.32 -3.26
N LEU A 299 3.09 -9.51 -2.35
CA LEU A 299 2.75 -9.87 -0.98
C LEU A 299 1.51 -10.78 -0.92
N VAL A 300 0.54 -10.56 -1.82
CA VAL A 300 -0.71 -11.34 -1.85
C VAL A 300 -0.55 -12.56 -2.74
N SER A 301 0.01 -13.62 -2.17
CA SER A 301 0.21 -14.93 -2.82
C SER A 301 -1.10 -15.70 -3.01
N ASP A 302 -1.05 -16.78 -3.80
CA ASP A 302 -2.14 -17.76 -3.94
C ASP A 302 -2.59 -18.30 -2.58
N SER A 303 -1.63 -18.55 -1.67
CA SER A 303 -1.91 -19.01 -0.31
C SER A 303 -2.64 -17.94 0.50
N VAL A 304 -2.23 -16.66 0.44
CA VAL A 304 -2.98 -15.55 1.08
C VAL A 304 -4.42 -15.50 0.57
N ARG A 305 -4.63 -15.60 -0.74
CA ARG A 305 -6.00 -15.60 -1.32
C ARG A 305 -6.85 -16.75 -0.81
N GLN A 306 -6.30 -17.96 -0.79
CA GLN A 306 -7.01 -19.14 -0.30
C GLN A 306 -7.37 -19.01 1.19
N LEU A 307 -6.43 -18.54 2.02
CA LEU A 307 -6.66 -18.31 3.44
C LEU A 307 -7.69 -17.20 3.67
N GLN A 308 -7.65 -16.11 2.90
CA GLN A 308 -8.66 -15.05 2.96
C GLN A 308 -10.07 -15.57 2.61
N LYS A 309 -10.21 -16.39 1.57
CA LYS A 309 -11.49 -17.03 1.22
C LYS A 309 -11.98 -17.98 2.33
N GLN A 310 -11.08 -18.76 2.94
CA GLN A 310 -11.40 -19.62 4.08
C GLN A 310 -11.85 -18.81 5.31
N LEU A 311 -11.18 -17.69 5.60
CA LEU A 311 -11.56 -16.78 6.68
C LEU A 311 -12.98 -16.25 6.50
N ASN A 312 -13.31 -15.82 5.27
CA ASN A 312 -14.65 -15.35 4.93
C ASN A 312 -15.71 -16.45 5.10
N MET A 313 -15.39 -17.69 4.71
CA MET A 313 -16.26 -18.84 4.95
C MET A 313 -16.50 -19.07 6.45
N ILE A 314 -15.45 -19.06 7.26
CA ILE A 314 -15.55 -19.28 8.72
C ILE A 314 -16.42 -18.21 9.36
N LEU A 315 -16.22 -16.93 9.02
CA LEU A 315 -17.02 -15.81 9.54
C LEU A 315 -18.50 -15.95 9.16
N THR A 316 -18.76 -16.29 7.90
CA THR A 316 -20.12 -16.52 7.39
C THR A 316 -20.81 -17.69 8.13
N MET A 317 -20.09 -18.81 8.34
CA MET A 317 -20.62 -19.97 9.06
C MET A 317 -20.84 -19.70 10.54
N MET A 318 -19.95 -18.93 11.17
CA MET A 318 -20.12 -18.50 12.54
C MET A 318 -21.40 -17.67 12.71
N GLY A 319 -21.64 -16.72 11.79
CA GLY A 319 -22.88 -15.92 11.78
C GLY A 319 -24.14 -16.79 11.66
N ARG A 320 -24.13 -17.76 10.73
CA ARG A 320 -25.25 -18.71 10.58
C ARG A 320 -25.47 -19.58 11.83
N ASN A 321 -24.40 -20.06 12.44
CA ASN A 321 -24.47 -20.88 13.65
C ASN A 321 -25.06 -20.11 14.83
N VAL A 322 -24.74 -18.82 14.96
CA VAL A 322 -25.35 -17.93 15.98
C VAL A 322 -26.84 -17.75 15.73
N VAL A 323 -27.27 -17.56 14.48
CA VAL A 323 -28.70 -17.48 14.14
C VAL A 323 -29.40 -18.79 14.49
N GLN A 324 -28.83 -19.93 14.12
CA GLN A 324 -29.39 -21.24 14.43
C GLN A 324 -29.47 -21.50 15.95
N ALA A 325 -28.51 -20.99 16.73
CA ALA A 325 -28.56 -21.07 18.19
C ALA A 325 -29.71 -20.25 18.79
N GLY A 326 -30.05 -19.10 18.19
CA GLY A 326 -31.21 -18.30 18.58
C GLY A 326 -32.55 -18.85 18.09
N PHE A 327 -32.55 -19.52 16.92
CA PHE A 327 -33.73 -20.05 16.25
C PHE A 327 -33.55 -21.55 15.95
N LEU A 328 -33.71 -22.38 16.99
CA LEU A 328 -33.53 -23.83 16.86
C LEU A 328 -34.55 -24.45 15.91
N GLU A 329 -34.05 -25.06 14.84
CA GLU A 329 -34.86 -25.88 13.94
C GLU A 329 -35.35 -27.15 14.65
N ARG A 330 -36.64 -27.44 14.47
CA ARG A 330 -37.28 -28.65 14.97
C ARG A 330 -37.65 -29.53 13.79
N ILE A 331 -37.08 -30.72 13.74
CA ILE A 331 -37.42 -31.71 12.72
C ILE A 331 -38.38 -32.71 13.35
N LEU A 332 -39.60 -32.75 12.82
CA LEU A 332 -40.64 -33.68 13.24
C LEU A 332 -40.61 -34.88 12.31
N LEU A 333 -40.29 -36.07 12.84
CA LEU A 333 -40.26 -37.32 12.08
C LEU A 333 -41.43 -38.19 12.49
N ASN A 334 -42.08 -38.82 11.51
CA ASN A 334 -43.23 -39.72 11.69
C ASN A 334 -44.37 -39.09 12.52
N ALA A 335 -44.55 -37.79 12.35
CA ALA A 335 -45.37 -36.94 13.19
C ALA A 335 -46.50 -36.31 12.38
N GLN A 336 -47.71 -36.36 12.91
CA GLN A 336 -48.86 -35.60 12.44
C GLN A 336 -48.99 -34.33 13.29
N LEU A 337 -49.07 -33.18 12.62
CA LEU A 337 -49.36 -31.89 13.26
C LEU A 337 -50.77 -31.92 13.89
N PRO A 338 -51.09 -31.09 14.91
CA PRO A 338 -52.46 -30.90 15.35
C PRO A 338 -53.34 -30.46 14.17
N GLY A 339 -54.60 -30.85 14.16
CA GLY A 339 -55.51 -30.50 13.08
C GLY A 339 -56.82 -31.28 13.14
N VAL A 340 -57.67 -31.04 12.15
CA VAL A 340 -58.98 -31.67 12.05
C VAL A 340 -59.14 -32.38 10.71
N THR A 341 -59.66 -33.60 10.76
CA THR A 341 -60.10 -34.31 9.57
C THR A 341 -61.46 -33.75 9.14
N GLN A 342 -61.54 -33.26 7.91
CA GLN A 342 -62.77 -32.75 7.32
C GLN A 342 -63.09 -33.54 6.04
N LEU A 343 -64.38 -33.84 5.83
CA LEU A 343 -64.83 -34.50 4.61
C LEU A 343 -64.75 -33.51 3.44
N ASN A 344 -63.96 -33.85 2.43
CA ASN A 344 -63.89 -33.09 1.20
C ASN A 344 -65.18 -33.30 0.40
N GLU A 345 -66.02 -32.26 0.32
CA GLU A 345 -67.33 -32.33 -0.33
C GLU A 345 -67.26 -32.61 -1.84
N VAL A 346 -66.08 -32.47 -2.47
CA VAL A 346 -65.88 -32.69 -3.91
C VAL A 346 -65.40 -34.12 -4.20
N THR A 347 -64.49 -34.66 -3.40
CA THR A 347 -63.91 -36.01 -3.61
C THR A 347 -64.61 -37.09 -2.79
N GLY A 348 -65.30 -36.71 -1.70
CA GLY A 348 -65.88 -37.65 -0.73
C GLY A 348 -64.86 -38.30 0.19
N GLU A 349 -63.60 -37.84 0.17
CA GLU A 349 -62.50 -38.36 0.99
C GLU A 349 -62.30 -37.50 2.25
N GLU A 350 -61.72 -38.09 3.29
CA GLU A 350 -61.38 -37.39 4.53
C GLU A 350 -60.00 -36.71 4.39
N ASP A 351 -59.98 -35.39 4.30
CA ASP A 351 -58.75 -34.59 4.23
C ASP A 351 -58.35 -34.12 5.64
N PHE A 352 -57.09 -34.33 6.01
CA PHE A 352 -56.54 -33.78 7.24
C PHE A 352 -56.04 -32.35 7.03
N ILE A 353 -56.63 -31.39 7.75
CA ILE A 353 -56.23 -29.99 7.71
C ILE A 353 -55.42 -29.67 8.99
N PRO A 354 -54.11 -29.42 8.89
CA PRO A 354 -53.30 -29.07 10.05
C PRO A 354 -53.62 -27.67 10.57
N ASP A 355 -53.70 -27.53 11.90
CA ASP A 355 -53.76 -26.25 12.60
C ASP A 355 -52.37 -25.60 12.69
N ASP A 356 -52.35 -24.28 12.89
CA ASP A 356 -51.12 -23.55 13.17
C ASP A 356 -50.48 -24.03 14.49
N LEU A 357 -49.16 -24.23 14.47
CA LEU A 357 -48.44 -24.68 15.65
C LEU A 357 -48.13 -23.48 16.57
N GLU A 358 -48.82 -23.38 17.69
CA GLU A 358 -48.57 -22.32 18.68
C GLU A 358 -47.20 -22.51 19.35
N LEU A 359 -46.31 -21.53 19.16
CA LEU A 359 -44.97 -21.48 19.76
C LEU A 359 -44.85 -20.26 20.67
N GLY A 360 -44.46 -20.47 21.93
CA GLY A 360 -44.21 -19.37 22.87
C GLY A 360 -44.23 -19.80 24.33
N PRO A 361 -43.86 -18.89 25.27
CA PRO A 361 -43.97 -19.17 26.69
C PRO A 361 -45.43 -19.43 27.07
N GLY A 362 -45.71 -20.61 27.61
CA GLY A 362 -47.04 -21.05 28.02
C GLY A 362 -47.83 -21.86 26.98
N ALA A 363 -47.31 -22.04 25.76
CA ALA A 363 -47.93 -22.91 24.76
C ALA A 363 -47.50 -24.38 24.95
N THR A 364 -48.45 -25.31 24.84
CA THR A 364 -48.18 -26.76 24.82
C THR A 364 -48.74 -27.34 23.52
N ALA A 365 -47.86 -27.60 22.55
CA ALA A 365 -48.21 -28.29 21.33
C ALA A 365 -47.94 -29.80 21.50
N PHE A 366 -48.93 -30.64 21.18
CA PHE A 366 -48.79 -32.09 21.16
C PHE A 366 -48.60 -32.57 19.72
N ILE A 367 -47.72 -33.53 19.52
CA ILE A 367 -47.46 -34.12 18.22
C ILE A 367 -47.82 -35.60 18.33
N GLN A 368 -48.63 -36.09 17.40
CA GLN A 368 -49.07 -37.49 17.38
C GLN A 368 -48.33 -38.26 16.28
N GLY A 369 -48.25 -39.57 16.40
CA GLY A 369 -47.70 -40.43 15.35
C GLY A 369 -48.58 -40.45 14.11
N VAL A 370 -47.98 -40.51 12.92
CA VAL A 370 -48.75 -40.77 11.70
C VAL A 370 -49.31 -42.19 11.71
N THR A 371 -50.57 -42.33 11.33
CA THR A 371 -51.21 -43.63 11.18
C THR A 371 -50.81 -44.26 9.84
N TYR A 372 -50.47 -45.55 9.84
CA TYR A 372 -50.14 -46.30 8.63
C TYR A 372 -50.68 -47.73 8.71
N GLN A 373 -51.00 -48.32 7.56
CA GLN A 373 -51.37 -49.74 7.48
C GLN A 373 -50.15 -50.58 7.10
N ASP A 374 -49.98 -51.73 7.76
CA ASP A 374 -48.96 -52.70 7.38
C ASP A 374 -49.40 -53.57 6.19
N ALA A 375 -48.53 -54.51 5.78
CA ALA A 375 -48.79 -55.38 4.64
C ALA A 375 -49.96 -56.36 4.86
N ASP A 376 -50.37 -56.58 6.11
CA ASP A 376 -51.47 -57.45 6.50
C ASP A 376 -52.80 -56.67 6.66
N GLY A 377 -52.74 -55.33 6.52
CA GLY A 377 -53.88 -54.42 6.59
C GLY A 377 -54.20 -53.92 8.00
N ASP A 378 -53.34 -54.21 8.98
CA ASP A 378 -53.51 -53.74 10.35
C ASP A 378 -53.04 -52.28 10.46
N GLU A 379 -53.81 -51.47 11.21
CA GLU A 379 -53.55 -50.05 11.41
C GLU A 379 -52.63 -49.82 12.61
N HIS A 380 -51.50 -49.14 12.37
CA HIS A 380 -50.48 -48.83 13.36
C HIS A 380 -50.26 -47.33 13.47
N ILE A 381 -49.88 -46.87 14.66
CA ILE A 381 -49.46 -45.49 14.91
C ILE A 381 -47.93 -45.47 15.00
N ALA A 382 -47.27 -44.67 14.15
CA ALA A 382 -45.82 -44.54 14.17
C ALA A 382 -45.35 -43.83 15.45
N ASP A 383 -44.13 -44.10 15.93
CA ASP A 383 -43.55 -43.36 17.05
C ASP A 383 -43.08 -41.96 16.57
N PRO A 384 -43.74 -40.86 16.98
CA PRO A 384 -43.32 -39.53 16.58
C PRO A 384 -42.03 -39.16 17.30
N LYS A 385 -41.06 -38.60 16.55
CA LYS A 385 -39.79 -38.14 17.12
C LYS A 385 -39.53 -36.69 16.78
N VAL A 386 -39.26 -35.89 17.80
CA VAL A 386 -38.76 -34.52 17.65
C VAL A 386 -37.24 -34.57 17.72
N VAL A 387 -36.55 -34.16 16.67
CA VAL A 387 -35.10 -34.00 16.64
C VAL A 387 -34.77 -32.52 16.60
N TYR A 388 -33.97 -32.07 17.55
CA TYR A 388 -33.39 -30.73 17.54
C TYR A 388 -32.04 -30.78 16.85
N ARG A 389 -31.80 -29.84 15.93
CA ARG A 389 -30.46 -29.62 15.42
C ARG A 389 -29.77 -28.61 16.32
N ASN A 390 -28.92 -29.09 17.22
CA ASN A 390 -28.15 -28.22 18.08
C ASN A 390 -27.05 -27.52 17.26
N PRO A 391 -26.83 -26.21 17.48
CA PRO A 391 -25.70 -25.50 16.89
C PRO A 391 -24.37 -26.08 17.42
N VAL A 392 -23.31 -25.88 16.67
CA VAL A 392 -21.95 -26.21 17.11
C VAL A 392 -21.47 -25.13 18.10
N GLU A 393 -20.58 -25.47 19.03
CA GLU A 393 -19.98 -24.47 19.91
C GLU A 393 -19.25 -23.38 19.11
N THR A 394 -19.50 -22.11 19.46
CA THR A 394 -18.87 -20.95 18.80
C THR A 394 -17.35 -20.92 18.95
N LYS A 395 -16.83 -21.57 19.99
CA LYS A 395 -15.39 -21.66 20.26
C LYS A 395 -14.59 -22.21 19.07
N THR A 396 -15.09 -23.25 18.40
CA THR A 396 -14.42 -23.85 17.22
C THR A 396 -14.22 -22.83 16.10
N PHE A 397 -15.22 -21.95 15.86
CA PHE A 397 -15.11 -20.91 14.84
C PHE A 397 -14.13 -19.81 15.24
N ILE A 398 -14.09 -19.44 16.52
CA ILE A 398 -13.16 -18.44 17.04
C ILE A 398 -11.71 -18.92 16.88
N GLU A 399 -11.41 -20.15 17.32
CA GLU A 399 -10.08 -20.75 17.22
C GLU A 399 -9.65 -20.91 15.75
N SER A 400 -10.57 -21.38 14.88
CA SER A 400 -10.28 -21.50 13.44
C SER A 400 -10.02 -20.14 12.79
N ARG A 401 -10.80 -19.12 13.14
CA ARG A 401 -10.62 -17.75 12.64
C ARG A 401 -9.26 -17.18 13.06
N GLU A 402 -8.88 -17.36 14.32
CA GLU A 402 -7.60 -16.87 14.85
C GLU A 402 -6.41 -17.56 14.20
N GLU A 403 -6.50 -18.88 13.97
CA GLU A 403 -5.47 -19.65 13.29
C GLU A 403 -5.32 -19.24 11.81
N ILE A 404 -6.41 -19.11 11.07
CA ILE A 404 -6.34 -18.67 9.66
C ILE A 404 -5.81 -17.23 9.56
N TYR A 405 -6.24 -16.33 10.46
CA TYR A 405 -5.72 -14.98 10.50
C TYR A 405 -4.21 -14.95 10.79
N ARG A 406 -3.73 -15.80 11.72
CA ARG A 406 -2.30 -15.96 12.00
C ARG A 406 -1.53 -16.42 10.76
N GLN A 407 -2.03 -17.44 10.06
CA GLN A 407 -1.38 -17.96 8.85
C GLN A 407 -1.28 -16.90 7.74
N ILE A 408 -2.31 -16.04 7.58
CA ILE A 408 -2.23 -14.91 6.63
C ILE A 408 -1.11 -13.95 7.01
N LEU A 409 -0.98 -13.60 8.30
CA LEU A 409 0.08 -12.72 8.78
C LEU A 409 1.46 -13.36 8.64
N GLU A 410 1.61 -14.66 8.90
CA GLU A 410 2.88 -15.39 8.73
C GLU A 410 3.32 -15.43 7.26
N GLU A 411 2.40 -15.73 6.34
CA GLU A 411 2.65 -15.71 4.89
C GLU A 411 3.09 -14.30 4.42
N ALA A 412 2.54 -13.26 5.03
CA ALA A 412 2.89 -11.87 4.76
C ALA A 412 4.09 -11.35 5.59
N LYS A 413 4.79 -12.21 6.36
CA LYS A 413 5.89 -11.85 7.28
C LYS A 413 5.54 -10.78 8.32
N GLN A 414 4.28 -10.70 8.73
CA GLN A 414 3.72 -9.72 9.68
C GLN A 414 3.28 -10.37 11.01
N SER A 415 3.87 -11.51 11.38
CA SER A 415 3.55 -12.25 12.62
C SER A 415 3.83 -11.45 13.90
N HIS A 416 4.73 -10.46 13.85
CA HIS A 416 5.06 -9.57 14.96
C HIS A 416 3.80 -8.86 15.55
N ILE A 417 2.75 -8.67 14.76
CA ILE A 417 1.49 -8.05 15.20
C ILE A 417 0.79 -8.87 16.28
N LEU A 418 0.83 -10.19 16.20
CA LEU A 418 0.20 -11.07 17.19
C LEU A 418 0.91 -11.03 18.54
N THR A 419 2.18 -10.62 18.55
CA THR A 419 2.98 -10.56 19.78
C THR A 419 2.62 -9.36 20.67
N VAL A 420 1.94 -8.36 20.11
CA VAL A 420 1.51 -7.13 20.79
C VAL A 420 0.30 -7.42 21.69
N GLY A 421 0.55 -8.00 22.86
CA GLY A 421 -0.48 -8.28 23.87
C GLY A 421 -0.35 -9.64 24.56
N GLU A 422 0.45 -10.55 23.99
CA GLU A 422 0.71 -11.86 24.60
C GLU A 422 1.79 -11.77 25.67
N ALA A 423 1.38 -11.91 26.94
CA ALA A 423 2.27 -11.88 28.10
C ALA A 423 3.27 -13.05 28.17
N ASN A 424 3.06 -14.12 27.39
CA ASN A 424 3.81 -15.38 27.49
C ASN A 424 4.86 -15.60 26.39
N LEU A 425 4.95 -14.72 25.38
CA LEU A 425 5.95 -14.83 24.32
C LEU A 425 7.34 -14.47 24.84
N SER A 426 8.34 -15.29 24.50
CA SER A 426 9.74 -15.00 24.83
C SER A 426 10.21 -13.75 24.07
N GLY A 427 11.05 -12.91 24.69
CA GLY A 427 11.62 -11.73 24.01
C GLY A 427 12.37 -12.09 22.72
N LYS A 428 12.97 -13.29 22.65
CA LYS A 428 13.66 -13.80 21.46
C LYS A 428 12.70 -13.99 20.27
N SER A 429 11.52 -14.57 20.50
CA SER A 429 10.53 -14.78 19.45
C SER A 429 9.98 -13.47 18.89
N ARG A 430 9.87 -12.42 19.73
CA ARG A 430 9.45 -11.09 19.27
C ARG A 430 10.48 -10.45 18.35
N MET A 431 11.76 -10.55 18.70
CA MET A 431 12.86 -10.07 17.86
C MET A 431 12.92 -10.82 16.52
N GLU A 432 12.78 -12.15 16.54
CA GLU A 432 12.75 -12.96 15.30
C GLU A 432 11.59 -12.54 14.38
N SER A 433 10.37 -12.38 14.90
CA SER A 433 9.21 -11.93 14.09
C SER A 433 9.33 -10.50 13.57
N ARG A 434 9.99 -9.58 14.30
CA ARG A 434 10.25 -8.22 13.82
C ARG A 434 11.33 -8.21 12.75
N PHE A 435 12.38 -9.00 12.93
CA PHE A 435 13.45 -9.15 11.95
C PHE A 435 12.94 -9.72 10.63
N ASP A 436 12.06 -10.73 10.66
CA ASP A 436 11.42 -11.27 9.45
C ASP A 436 10.59 -10.20 8.71
N TYR A 437 9.93 -9.31 9.45
CA TYR A 437 9.18 -8.19 8.89
C TYR A 437 10.11 -7.13 8.30
N GLU A 438 11.15 -6.72 9.02
CA GLU A 438 12.17 -5.78 8.54
C GLU A 438 12.80 -6.26 7.23
N ALA A 439 13.27 -7.50 7.20
CA ALA A 439 13.83 -8.12 5.99
C ALA A 439 12.81 -8.20 4.83
N SER A 440 11.51 -8.20 5.12
CA SER A 440 10.48 -8.13 4.07
C SER A 440 10.27 -6.73 3.50
N LEU A 441 10.60 -5.70 4.28
CA LEU A 441 10.48 -4.30 3.88
C LEU A 441 11.70 -3.83 3.09
N GLU A 442 12.90 -4.36 3.38
CA GLU A 442 14.16 -3.96 2.74
C GLU A 442 14.10 -3.96 1.20
N ASP A 443 13.58 -5.04 0.59
CA ASP A 443 13.42 -5.14 -0.86
C ASP A 443 12.50 -4.03 -1.40
N THR A 444 11.41 -3.74 -0.69
CA THR A 444 10.46 -2.69 -1.07
C THR A 444 11.07 -1.30 -0.86
N GLN A 445 11.81 -1.10 0.24
CA GLN A 445 12.51 0.15 0.54
C GLN A 445 13.48 0.50 -0.58
N HIS A 446 14.28 -0.46 -1.03
CA HIS A 446 15.25 -0.22 -2.11
C HIS A 446 14.58 0.27 -3.40
N GLU A 447 13.48 -0.37 -3.79
CA GLU A 447 12.71 0.02 -4.98
C GLU A 447 12.03 1.39 -4.82
N VAL A 448 11.56 1.71 -3.62
CA VAL A 448 10.96 3.00 -3.31
C VAL A 448 11.98 4.14 -3.32
N GLU A 449 13.19 3.91 -2.79
CA GLU A 449 14.28 4.88 -2.84
C GLU A 449 14.74 5.15 -4.27
N GLN A 450 14.80 4.10 -5.12
CA GLN A 450 15.05 4.26 -6.56
C GLN A 450 13.93 5.04 -7.25
N ALA A 451 12.66 4.72 -6.97
CA ALA A 451 11.52 5.42 -7.54
C ALA A 451 11.50 6.91 -7.15
N LEU A 452 11.75 7.23 -5.87
CA LEU A 452 11.81 8.61 -5.39
C LEU A 452 12.98 9.38 -6.01
N THR A 453 14.15 8.74 -6.12
CA THR A 453 15.32 9.30 -6.81
C THR A 453 14.98 9.62 -8.26
N TRP A 454 14.39 8.66 -8.99
CA TRP A 454 13.92 8.88 -10.35
C TRP A 454 12.91 10.03 -10.44
N VAL A 455 11.91 10.08 -9.55
CA VAL A 455 10.91 11.16 -9.53
C VAL A 455 11.59 12.52 -9.38
N PHE A 456 12.44 12.69 -8.36
CA PHE A 456 13.05 13.98 -8.05
C PHE A 456 13.99 14.45 -9.16
N GLU A 457 14.84 13.57 -9.68
CA GLU A 457 15.75 13.91 -10.76
C GLU A 457 15.00 14.22 -12.07
N THR A 458 13.95 13.46 -12.37
CA THR A 458 13.14 13.68 -13.58
C THR A 458 12.35 14.98 -13.48
N VAL A 459 11.80 15.31 -12.31
CA VAL A 459 11.15 16.61 -12.07
C VAL A 459 12.13 17.76 -12.24
N LEU A 460 13.34 17.69 -11.67
CA LEU A 460 14.37 18.72 -11.85
C LEU A 460 14.74 18.90 -13.33
N LYS A 461 14.93 17.80 -14.07
CA LYS A 461 15.19 17.86 -15.52
C LYS A 461 14.05 18.51 -16.29
N MET A 462 12.80 18.12 -16.02
CA MET A 462 11.62 18.74 -16.65
C MET A 462 11.56 20.24 -16.34
N VAL A 463 11.84 20.66 -15.09
CA VAL A 463 11.89 22.08 -14.74
C VAL A 463 12.96 22.83 -15.55
N GLY A 464 14.18 22.30 -15.63
CA GLY A 464 15.26 22.90 -16.42
C GLY A 464 14.87 23.09 -17.89
N ILE A 465 14.33 22.04 -18.51
CA ILE A 465 13.92 22.05 -19.92
C ILE A 465 12.82 23.09 -20.17
N PHE A 466 11.73 23.05 -19.39
CA PHE A 466 10.58 23.92 -19.61
C PHE A 466 10.76 25.35 -19.08
N SER A 467 11.84 25.62 -18.34
CA SER A 467 12.27 26.98 -18.01
C SER A 467 13.30 27.55 -19.00
N GLY A 468 13.67 26.80 -20.04
CA GLY A 468 14.61 27.26 -21.07
C GLY A 468 16.09 27.14 -20.69
N THR A 469 16.40 26.39 -19.64
CA THR A 469 17.75 26.12 -19.13
C THR A 469 17.94 24.61 -18.93
N PRO A 470 17.93 23.80 -20.01
CA PRO A 470 17.91 22.33 -19.93
C PRO A 470 19.09 21.76 -19.14
N ASP A 471 20.26 22.39 -19.22
CA ASP A 471 21.47 21.95 -18.53
C ASP A 471 21.57 22.35 -17.06
N MET A 472 20.61 23.11 -16.53
CA MET A 472 20.71 23.75 -15.21
C MET A 472 20.95 22.76 -14.08
N PHE A 473 20.31 21.60 -14.13
CA PHE A 473 20.36 20.59 -13.07
C PHE A 473 21.06 19.28 -13.49
N ASN A 474 21.71 19.27 -14.66
CA ASN A 474 22.31 18.05 -15.23
C ASN A 474 23.49 17.49 -14.42
N SER A 475 24.15 18.32 -13.60
CA SER A 475 25.30 17.92 -12.76
C SER A 475 24.92 17.57 -11.32
N LEU A 476 23.62 17.44 -11.02
CA LEU A 476 23.10 17.16 -9.69
C LEU A 476 22.57 15.73 -9.63
N ASN A 477 22.87 15.05 -8.55
CA ASN A 477 22.28 13.77 -8.18
C ASN A 477 21.42 13.93 -6.93
N VAL A 478 20.38 13.11 -6.85
CA VAL A 478 19.51 13.07 -5.67
C VAL A 478 19.68 11.73 -4.97
N SER A 479 20.07 11.76 -3.70
CA SER A 479 20.07 10.56 -2.85
C SER A 479 18.83 10.59 -1.97
N VAL A 480 18.04 9.51 -1.98
CA VAL A 480 16.86 9.37 -1.12
C VAL A 480 17.05 8.19 -0.15
N GLN A 481 16.63 8.38 1.09
CA GLN A 481 16.61 7.37 2.13
C GLN A 481 15.25 7.35 2.82
N THR A 482 14.71 6.16 3.01
CA THR A 482 13.48 5.93 3.76
C THR A 482 13.80 5.30 5.12
N GLU A 483 13.07 5.68 6.16
CA GLU A 483 13.24 5.09 7.49
C GLU A 483 12.14 4.07 7.76
N LEU A 484 12.53 2.79 7.88
CA LEU A 484 11.61 1.70 8.15
C LEU A 484 10.88 1.88 9.48
N ASN A 485 9.55 1.79 9.44
CA ASN A 485 8.69 1.81 10.60
C ASN A 485 8.29 0.38 11.01
N LEU A 486 9.07 -0.20 11.92
CA LEU A 486 8.85 -1.53 12.46
C LEU A 486 7.86 -1.57 13.63
N GLY A 487 7.18 -0.46 13.92
CA GLY A 487 6.34 -0.30 15.10
C GLY A 487 7.13 -0.09 16.39
N ARG A 488 6.42 -0.03 17.53
CA ARG A 488 7.04 0.26 18.83
C ARG A 488 7.79 -0.97 19.35
N PRO A 489 9.06 -0.82 19.77
CA PRO A 489 9.81 -1.91 20.39
C PRO A 489 9.21 -2.33 21.74
N GLY A 490 9.40 -3.60 22.09
CA GLY A 490 9.00 -4.13 23.39
C GLY A 490 9.89 -3.61 24.53
N PRO A 491 9.44 -3.69 25.80
CA PRO A 491 10.24 -3.22 26.95
C PRO A 491 11.64 -3.84 27.05
N ASP A 492 11.79 -5.11 26.70
CA ASP A 492 13.08 -5.81 26.73
C ASP A 492 14.01 -5.32 25.61
N GLU A 493 13.47 -5.04 24.42
CA GLU A 493 14.23 -4.48 23.29
C GLU A 493 14.69 -3.06 23.62
N VAL A 494 13.80 -2.23 24.19
CA VAL A 494 14.15 -0.88 24.65
C VAL A 494 15.33 -0.92 25.61
N LYS A 495 15.32 -1.85 26.56
CA LYS A 495 16.41 -2.03 27.51
C LYS A 495 17.71 -2.46 26.81
N MET A 496 17.64 -3.38 25.86
CA MET A 496 18.83 -3.81 25.11
C MET A 496 19.45 -2.67 24.29
N VAL A 497 18.63 -1.82 23.65
CA VAL A 497 19.11 -0.66 22.89
C VAL A 497 19.78 0.34 23.83
N ILE A 498 19.17 0.64 24.98
CA ILE A 498 19.78 1.50 26.01
C ILE A 498 21.11 0.91 26.47
N ASP A 499 21.17 -0.40 26.77
CA ASP A 499 22.40 -1.07 27.21
C ASP A 499 23.51 -1.00 26.13
N LYS A 500 23.17 -1.12 24.83
CA LYS A 500 24.13 -0.99 23.71
C LYS A 500 24.67 0.44 23.58
N VAL A 501 23.80 1.44 23.71
CA VAL A 501 24.18 2.87 23.66
C VAL A 501 25.06 3.22 24.86
N ASP A 502 24.68 2.79 26.08
CA ASP A 502 25.47 3.00 27.30
C ASP A 502 26.84 2.29 27.23
N ALA A 503 26.88 1.11 26.62
CA ALA A 503 28.13 0.38 26.35
C ALA A 503 28.98 0.98 25.22
N LYS A 504 28.50 2.05 24.55
CA LYS A 504 29.14 2.68 23.38
C LYS A 504 29.35 1.73 22.20
N LEU A 505 28.53 0.69 22.10
CA LEU A 505 28.50 -0.22 20.95
C LEU A 505 27.65 0.34 19.81
N GLN A 506 26.78 1.30 20.11
CA GLN A 506 25.87 1.96 19.18
C GLN A 506 25.85 3.46 19.44
N SER A 507 25.75 4.27 18.38
CA SER A 507 25.60 5.72 18.53
C SER A 507 24.23 6.05 19.13
N ARG A 508 24.15 7.19 19.82
CA ARG A 508 22.90 7.65 20.42
C ARG A 508 21.81 7.84 19.35
N ARG A 509 22.17 8.45 18.22
CA ARG A 509 21.32 8.65 17.04
C ARG A 509 20.69 7.33 16.56
N ALA A 510 21.55 6.34 16.32
CA ALA A 510 21.09 5.02 15.87
C ALA A 510 20.18 4.34 16.90
N GLY A 511 20.48 4.48 18.20
CA GLY A 511 19.62 3.96 19.26
C GLY A 511 18.26 4.64 19.32
N MET A 512 18.18 5.96 19.09
CA MET A 512 16.91 6.69 19.08
C MET A 512 16.03 6.33 17.87
N SER A 513 16.64 6.13 16.71
CA SER A 513 15.95 5.61 15.53
C SER A 513 15.39 4.20 15.78
N GLU A 514 16.19 3.27 16.34
CA GLU A 514 15.74 1.90 16.68
C GLU A 514 14.62 1.87 17.74
N LEU A 515 14.54 2.90 18.58
CA LEU A 515 13.46 3.09 19.56
C LEU A 515 12.16 3.65 18.96
N GLY A 516 12.17 4.02 17.67
CA GLY A 516 11.02 4.58 16.96
C GLY A 516 10.80 6.08 17.21
N THR A 517 11.86 6.83 17.54
CA THR A 517 11.80 8.29 17.57
C THR A 517 11.64 8.82 16.15
N LYS A 518 10.55 9.55 15.87
CA LYS A 518 10.16 9.98 14.52
C LYS A 518 11.05 11.05 13.89
N ASP A 519 11.65 11.91 14.70
CA ASP A 519 12.54 12.97 14.26
C ASP A 519 13.73 12.99 15.20
N VAL A 520 14.74 12.19 14.83
CA VAL A 520 15.93 12.01 15.64
C VAL A 520 16.73 13.31 15.75
N GLU A 521 16.71 14.15 14.71
CA GLU A 521 17.45 15.41 14.67
C GLU A 521 16.87 16.44 15.61
N THR A 522 15.54 16.64 15.56
CA THR A 522 14.85 17.56 16.48
C THR A 522 14.99 17.09 17.92
N GLU A 523 14.89 15.78 18.17
CA GLU A 523 15.05 15.22 19.51
C GLU A 523 16.49 15.37 20.03
N GLU A 524 17.51 15.14 19.18
CA GLU A 524 18.91 15.39 19.52
C GLU A 524 19.14 16.87 19.87
N ALA A 525 18.68 17.78 19.03
CA ALA A 525 18.78 19.22 19.27
C ALA A 525 18.09 19.64 20.58
N GLN A 526 16.93 19.05 20.89
CA GLN A 526 16.21 19.31 22.15
C GLN A 526 17.00 18.78 23.35
N ILE A 527 17.52 17.56 23.27
CA ILE A 527 18.34 16.94 24.31
C ILE A 527 19.59 17.78 24.57
N GLU A 528 20.28 18.23 23.53
CA GLU A 528 21.46 19.09 23.66
C GLU A 528 21.11 20.41 24.36
N LYS A 529 20.00 21.03 23.96
CA LYS A 529 19.48 22.24 24.60
C LYS A 529 19.16 22.01 26.08
N GLU A 530 18.57 20.87 26.43
CA GLU A 530 18.29 20.49 27.82
C GLU A 530 19.57 20.22 28.63
N GLN A 531 20.57 19.56 28.03
CA GLN A 531 21.87 19.30 28.66
C GLN A 531 22.66 20.60 28.90
N LEU A 532 22.67 21.51 27.92
CA LEU A 532 23.27 22.85 28.04
C LEU A 532 22.60 23.64 29.18
N LYS A 533 21.27 23.65 29.24
CA LYS A 533 20.51 24.31 30.30
C LYS A 533 20.80 23.69 31.67
N SER A 534 20.79 22.36 31.79
CA SER A 534 21.12 21.66 33.04
C SER A 534 22.54 21.96 33.52
N THR A 535 23.49 22.05 32.59
CA THR A 535 24.88 22.39 32.88
C THR A 535 25.01 23.83 33.37
N GLN A 536 24.34 24.79 32.72
CA GLN A 536 24.27 26.19 33.17
C GLN A 536 23.65 26.32 34.58
N ASP A 537 22.57 25.59 34.85
CA ASP A 537 21.91 25.59 36.16
C ASP A 537 22.83 25.02 37.25
N ARG A 538 23.60 23.95 36.95
CA ARG A 538 24.61 23.38 37.86
C ARG A 538 25.76 24.36 38.11
N PHE A 539 26.27 25.04 37.09
CA PHE A 539 27.32 26.05 37.26
C PHE A 539 26.84 27.24 38.10
N THR A 540 25.61 27.69 37.89
CA THR A 540 25.00 28.79 38.66
C THR A 540 24.82 28.38 40.12
N SER A 541 24.31 27.16 40.38
CA SER A 541 24.20 26.61 41.73
C SER A 541 25.54 26.46 42.44
N LEU A 542 26.58 25.98 41.73
CA LEU A 542 27.93 25.87 42.28
C LEU A 542 28.54 27.24 42.59
N ALA A 543 28.34 28.22 41.71
CA ALA A 543 28.81 29.60 41.93
C ALA A 543 28.13 30.24 43.15
N SER A 544 26.82 30.04 43.33
CA SER A 544 26.10 30.48 44.53
C SER A 544 26.60 29.78 45.79
N ALA A 545 26.85 28.46 45.73
CA ALA A 545 27.39 27.71 46.87
C ALA A 545 28.81 28.19 47.25
N ILE A 546 29.67 28.47 46.26
CA ILE A 546 31.02 29.01 46.50
C ILE A 546 30.94 30.42 47.12
N GLN A 547 30.04 31.29 46.64
CA GLN A 547 29.82 32.60 47.25
C GLN A 547 29.33 32.51 48.70
N GLU A 548 28.41 31.59 48.99
CA GLU A 548 27.92 31.38 50.36
C GLU A 548 29.01 30.84 51.29
N THR A 549 29.88 29.96 50.77
CA THR A 549 31.02 29.41 51.53
C THR A 549 32.09 30.48 51.78
N ARG A 550 32.35 31.35 50.80
CA ARG A 550 33.27 32.49 50.94
C ARG A 550 32.74 33.53 51.92
N GLY A 551 31.44 33.82 51.88
CA GLY A 551 30.79 34.71 52.87
C GLY A 551 30.89 34.18 54.30
N LYS A 552 30.82 32.86 54.51
CA LYS A 552 31.06 32.23 55.82
C LYS A 552 32.52 32.24 56.24
N PHE A 553 33.46 32.18 55.30
CA PHE A 553 34.90 32.29 55.58
C PHE A 553 35.28 33.74 55.96
N ASP A 554 34.77 34.73 55.23
CA ASP A 554 35.01 36.15 55.51
C ASP A 554 34.30 36.61 56.80
N ALA A 555 33.16 36.01 57.17
CA ALA A 555 32.49 36.26 58.45
C ALA A 555 33.10 35.49 59.64
N GLY A 556 34.02 34.55 59.37
CA GLY A 556 34.64 33.66 60.37
C GLY A 556 35.96 34.15 60.95
N ASN A 557 36.44 35.35 60.59
CA ASN A 557 37.69 35.90 61.14
C ASN A 557 37.54 37.32 61.75
N PRO A 558 36.71 37.51 62.78
CA PRO A 558 36.93 38.57 63.76
C PRO A 558 37.94 38.05 64.80
N ASP A 559 38.92 38.87 65.17
CA ASP A 559 39.93 38.63 66.23
C ASP A 559 41.22 37.91 65.79
N LEU A 560 42.04 38.64 65.03
CA LEU A 560 43.48 38.69 65.28
C LEU A 560 43.94 40.17 65.29
N ASP A 561 43.85 40.72 66.50
CA ASP A 561 44.86 41.56 67.14
C ASP A 561 45.13 42.97 66.59
N GLU A 562 44.31 43.94 67.04
CA GLU A 562 44.80 45.25 67.48
C GLU A 562 44.68 45.33 69.03
N GLU A 563 45.66 44.75 69.74
CA GLU A 563 46.00 45.15 71.11
C GLU A 563 47.51 45.34 71.20
N GLY A 564 47.95 46.58 71.45
CA GLY A 564 49.32 46.87 71.89
C GLY A 564 49.91 48.21 71.43
N ASP A 565 49.44 49.32 72.01
CA ASP A 565 50.27 50.37 72.68
C ASP A 565 49.55 51.73 72.74
N GLU A 566 48.79 51.95 73.83
CA GLU A 566 49.08 52.98 74.87
C GLU A 566 48.25 52.74 76.15
#